data_AF-A0A1T2CGA6-F1
#
_entry.id   AF-A0A1T2CGA6-F1
#
_cell.length_a   1.000
_cell.length_b   1.000
_cell.length_c   1.000
_cell.angle_alpha   90.00
_cell.angle_beta   90.00
_cell.angle_gamma   90.00
#
_symmetry.space_group_name_H-M   'P 1'
#
loop_
_entity.id
_entity.type
_entity.pdbx_description
1 polymer ?
#
loop_
_entity_poly.entity_id
_entity_poly.type
_entity_poly.pdbx_seq_one_letter_code
_entity_poly.pdbx_strand_id
1 'polypeptide(L)'
;MFVDIDSAIQIEFNIAIDEASLQAAFSISGGVPGTLTYDAGAYTATFTPLANLSFATQYDITLSVALLSAAGNAMPTEFTSSFRTAGQESITGTTNLNAALLDLTSDNGESVSDFNGLSQALEIMGVPHHATIDLTEALTYDIVYVASYIAPGTFDAAEVLQLINYVSNGGVIVSRGGF
;
A
#
# COMPACT_ATOMS: atom_id res chain seq x y z
N MET A 1 -15.20 -11.08 8.03
CA MET A 1 -14.72 -11.22 6.64
C MET A 1 -14.81 -9.84 6.00
N PHE A 2 -13.76 -9.39 5.33
CA PHE A 2 -13.77 -8.12 4.61
C PHE A 2 -14.10 -8.35 3.14
N VAL A 3 -14.72 -7.36 2.51
CA VAL A 3 -15.02 -7.31 1.08
C VAL A 3 -14.19 -6.18 0.45
N ASP A 4 -13.66 -6.41 -0.74
CA ASP A 4 -12.88 -5.39 -1.44
C ASP A 4 -13.80 -4.26 -1.91
N ILE A 5 -13.27 -3.03 -1.95
CA ILE A 5 -14.06 -1.82 -2.19
C ILE A 5 -14.64 -1.73 -3.61
N ASP A 6 -14.12 -2.52 -4.55
CA ASP A 6 -14.50 -2.58 -5.96
C ASP A 6 -15.28 -3.86 -6.29
N SER A 7 -15.61 -4.67 -5.29
CA SER A 7 -16.36 -5.90 -5.47
C SER A 7 -17.80 -5.64 -5.88
N ALA A 8 -18.28 -6.37 -6.89
CA ALA A 8 -19.70 -6.56 -7.11
C ALA A 8 -20.28 -7.46 -6.00
N ILE A 9 -21.52 -7.17 -5.61
CA ILE A 9 -22.21 -7.86 -4.52
C ILE A 9 -23.21 -8.83 -5.13
N GLN A 10 -23.08 -10.11 -4.80
CA GLN A 10 -23.99 -11.16 -5.28
C GLN A 10 -24.96 -11.60 -4.18
N ILE A 11 -26.23 -11.76 -4.57
CA ILE A 11 -27.29 -12.30 -3.74
C ILE A 11 -27.86 -13.51 -4.45
N GLU A 12 -27.79 -14.67 -3.80
CA GLU A 12 -28.33 -15.92 -4.32
C GLU A 12 -29.70 -16.21 -3.73
N PHE A 13 -30.63 -16.59 -4.59
CA PHE A 13 -31.98 -17.00 -4.24
C PHE A 13 -32.14 -18.50 -4.46
N ASN A 14 -33.00 -19.12 -3.66
CA ASN A 14 -33.34 -20.53 -3.81
C ASN A 14 -34.50 -20.78 -4.79
N ILE A 15 -35.14 -19.71 -5.28
CA ILE A 15 -36.25 -19.72 -6.23
C ILE A 15 -36.14 -18.53 -7.19
N ALA A 16 -36.85 -18.61 -8.32
CA ALA A 16 -37.01 -17.49 -9.23
C ALA A 16 -37.76 -16.32 -8.58
N ILE A 17 -37.28 -15.09 -8.80
CA ILE A 17 -37.88 -13.85 -8.30
C ILE A 17 -38.36 -12.95 -9.44
N ASP A 18 -39.31 -12.07 -9.13
CA ASP A 18 -39.74 -11.02 -10.06
C ASP A 18 -38.73 -9.86 -10.04
N GLU A 19 -38.12 -9.59 -11.20
CA GLU A 19 -37.02 -8.62 -11.32
C GLU A 19 -37.48 -7.18 -11.01
N ALA A 20 -38.69 -6.79 -11.37
CA ALA A 20 -39.20 -5.45 -11.08
C ALA A 20 -39.37 -5.25 -9.56
N SER A 21 -39.89 -6.25 -8.86
CA SER A 21 -40.00 -6.23 -7.40
C SER A 21 -38.63 -6.22 -6.71
N LEU A 22 -37.63 -6.91 -7.29
CA LEU A 22 -36.25 -6.86 -6.81
C LEU A 22 -35.67 -5.45 -6.85
N GLN A 23 -35.84 -4.75 -7.97
CA GLN A 23 -35.37 -3.37 -8.11
C GLN A 23 -36.01 -2.43 -7.08
N ALA A 24 -37.27 -2.66 -6.73
CA ALA A 24 -37.99 -1.85 -5.76
C ALA A 24 -37.68 -2.23 -4.29
N ALA A 25 -37.36 -3.50 -4.03
CA ALA A 25 -37.21 -4.03 -2.68
C ALA A 25 -35.77 -4.03 -2.17
N PHE A 26 -34.77 -3.97 -3.05
CA PHE A 26 -33.35 -3.94 -2.70
C PHE A 26 -32.91 -2.55 -2.23
N SER A 27 -32.12 -2.52 -1.15
CA SER A 27 -31.39 -1.33 -0.73
C SER A 27 -30.06 -1.69 -0.07
N ILE A 28 -29.13 -0.76 -0.13
CA ILE A 28 -27.85 -0.82 0.57
C ILE A 28 -27.64 0.46 1.38
N SER A 29 -27.18 0.33 2.62
CA SER A 29 -26.97 1.47 3.52
C SER A 29 -25.93 2.45 2.96
N GLY A 30 -26.06 3.71 3.33
CA GLY A 30 -25.26 4.80 2.74
C GLY A 30 -25.71 5.24 1.34
N GLY A 31 -26.74 4.62 0.76
CA GLY A 31 -27.30 5.03 -0.53
C GLY A 31 -26.31 4.89 -1.68
N VAL A 32 -25.49 3.83 -1.64
CA VAL A 32 -24.46 3.56 -2.65
C VAL A 32 -25.13 3.48 -4.03
N PRO A 33 -24.77 4.36 -4.98
CA PRO A 33 -25.31 4.29 -6.33
C PRO A 33 -24.68 3.10 -7.07
N GLY A 34 -25.50 2.37 -7.83
CA GLY A 34 -25.07 1.16 -8.53
C GLY A 34 -26.12 0.66 -9.50
N THR A 35 -25.76 -0.39 -10.24
CA THR A 35 -26.67 -1.13 -11.12
C THR A 35 -26.97 -2.49 -10.52
N LEU A 36 -28.25 -2.84 -10.41
CA LEU A 36 -28.70 -4.16 -9.99
C LEU A 36 -29.21 -4.92 -11.21
N THR A 37 -28.72 -6.15 -11.39
CA THR A 37 -29.12 -7.06 -12.47
C THR A 37 -29.52 -8.41 -11.88
N TYR A 38 -30.38 -9.16 -12.56
CA TYR A 38 -30.81 -10.49 -12.12
C TYR A 38 -30.64 -11.53 -13.22
N ASP A 39 -29.96 -12.63 -12.89
CA ASP A 39 -29.90 -13.82 -13.72
C ASP A 39 -30.93 -14.84 -13.23
N ALA A 40 -32.04 -14.96 -13.97
CA ALA A 40 -33.11 -15.90 -13.66
C ALA A 40 -32.71 -17.37 -13.86
N GLY A 41 -31.68 -17.67 -14.64
CA GLY A 41 -31.16 -19.03 -14.83
C GLY A 41 -30.29 -19.49 -13.66
N ALA A 42 -29.54 -18.57 -13.05
CA ALA A 42 -28.71 -18.83 -11.87
C ALA A 42 -29.41 -18.53 -10.54
N TYR A 43 -30.55 -17.86 -10.57
CA TYR A 43 -31.21 -17.28 -9.40
C TYR A 43 -30.29 -16.35 -8.60
N THR A 44 -29.50 -15.53 -9.31
CA THR A 44 -28.51 -14.64 -8.69
C THR A 44 -28.75 -13.19 -9.10
N ALA A 45 -28.88 -12.29 -8.13
CA ALA A 45 -28.82 -10.86 -8.37
C ALA A 45 -27.39 -10.34 -8.14
N THR A 46 -26.94 -9.44 -9.00
CA THR A 46 -25.63 -8.78 -8.89
C THR A 46 -25.82 -7.27 -8.82
N PHE A 47 -25.42 -6.68 -7.69
CA PHE A 47 -25.31 -5.23 -7.53
C PHE A 47 -23.87 -4.79 -7.78
N THR A 48 -23.68 -3.91 -8.75
CA THR A 48 -22.38 -3.32 -9.09
C THR A 48 -22.38 -1.84 -8.71
N PRO A 49 -21.61 -1.42 -7.67
CA PRO A 49 -21.45 -0.01 -7.34
C PRO A 49 -20.90 0.79 -8.53
N LEU A 50 -21.39 2.01 -8.75
CA LEU A 50 -20.88 2.91 -9.81
C LEU A 50 -19.50 3.50 -9.49
N ALA A 51 -19.12 3.50 -8.21
CA ALA A 51 -17.84 3.93 -7.70
C ALA A 51 -17.43 3.00 -6.55
N ASN A 52 -16.13 3.00 -6.24
CA ASN A 52 -15.61 2.22 -5.12
C ASN A 52 -16.32 2.58 -3.81
N LEU A 53 -16.59 1.55 -3.02
CA LEU A 53 -17.08 1.69 -1.65
C LEU A 53 -16.03 2.39 -0.77
N SER A 54 -16.48 3.04 0.29
CA SER A 54 -15.61 3.64 1.29
C SER A 54 -14.86 2.56 2.05
N PHE A 55 -13.58 2.78 2.34
CA PHE A 55 -12.80 1.91 3.21
C PHE A 55 -13.33 1.89 4.65
N ALA A 56 -13.00 0.83 5.39
CA ALA A 56 -13.31 0.60 6.80
C ALA A 56 -14.81 0.76 7.17
N THR A 57 -15.70 0.67 6.19
CA THR A 57 -17.12 1.03 6.30
C THR A 57 -17.98 -0.23 6.34
N GLN A 58 -18.96 -0.22 7.24
CA GLN A 58 -19.99 -1.26 7.31
C GLN A 58 -21.11 -0.92 6.33
N TYR A 59 -21.50 -1.89 5.51
CA TYR A 59 -22.63 -1.81 4.60
C TYR A 59 -23.67 -2.87 4.96
N ASP A 60 -24.93 -2.46 4.96
CA ASP A 60 -26.08 -3.31 5.25
C ASP A 60 -26.95 -3.38 4.00
N ILE A 61 -27.22 -4.60 3.55
CA ILE A 61 -28.09 -4.92 2.43
C ILE A 61 -29.44 -5.32 3.02
N THR A 62 -30.50 -4.73 2.48
CA THR A 62 -31.88 -5.05 2.87
C THR A 62 -32.69 -5.44 1.64
N LEU A 63 -33.39 -6.56 1.76
CA LEU A 63 -34.47 -6.95 0.86
C LEU A 63 -35.78 -6.87 1.65
N SER A 64 -36.60 -5.87 1.32
CA SER A 64 -37.88 -5.66 2.01
C SER A 64 -38.91 -6.75 1.69
N VAL A 65 -39.98 -6.81 2.48
CA VAL A 65 -41.13 -7.71 2.25
C VAL A 65 -41.86 -7.47 0.91
N ALA A 66 -41.55 -6.37 0.20
CA ALA A 66 -42.10 -6.10 -1.12
C ALA A 66 -41.47 -6.98 -2.23
N LEU A 67 -40.36 -7.67 -1.95
CA LEU A 67 -39.77 -8.62 -2.90
C LEU A 67 -40.72 -9.79 -3.15
N LEU A 68 -41.02 -10.03 -4.43
CA LEU A 68 -41.89 -11.11 -4.88
C LEU A 68 -41.08 -12.21 -5.55
N SER A 69 -41.46 -13.46 -5.27
CA SER A 69 -41.13 -14.58 -6.16
C SER A 69 -41.76 -14.37 -7.54
N ALA A 70 -41.24 -15.04 -8.56
CA ALA A 70 -41.84 -15.01 -9.91
C ALA A 70 -43.30 -15.51 -9.95
N ALA A 71 -43.72 -16.26 -8.92
CA ALA A 71 -45.10 -16.70 -8.74
C ALA A 71 -46.00 -15.69 -7.98
N GLY A 72 -45.48 -14.52 -7.62
CA GLY A 72 -46.22 -13.45 -6.94
C GLY A 72 -46.30 -13.58 -5.42
N ASN A 73 -45.61 -14.56 -4.81
CA ASN A 73 -45.55 -14.67 -3.34
C ASN A 73 -44.50 -13.71 -2.78
N ALA A 74 -44.88 -12.90 -1.79
CA ALA A 74 -44.00 -11.98 -1.10
C ALA A 74 -43.08 -12.66 -0.09
N MET A 75 -41.97 -12.00 0.26
CA MET A 75 -41.15 -12.43 1.39
C MET A 75 -41.93 -12.37 2.71
N PRO A 76 -41.86 -13.41 3.55
CA PRO A 76 -42.59 -13.43 4.82
C PRO A 76 -42.02 -12.44 5.84
N THR A 77 -40.73 -12.16 5.75
CA THR A 77 -39.99 -11.22 6.62
C THR A 77 -38.92 -10.52 5.79
N GLU A 78 -38.56 -9.31 6.21
CA GLU A 78 -37.40 -8.60 5.66
C GLU A 78 -36.12 -9.44 5.85
N PHE A 79 -35.26 -9.44 4.85
CA PHE A 79 -33.93 -10.03 4.93
C PHE A 79 -32.87 -8.93 5.01
N THR A 80 -31.96 -9.07 5.96
CA THR A 80 -30.81 -8.19 6.12
C THR A 80 -29.52 -8.99 6.18
N SER A 81 -28.50 -8.50 5.50
CA SER A 81 -27.13 -9.04 5.55
C SER A 81 -26.15 -7.89 5.54
N SER A 82 -24.99 -8.07 6.17
CA SER A 82 -24.04 -6.99 6.33
C SER A 82 -22.61 -7.45 6.07
N PHE A 83 -21.82 -6.55 5.50
CA PHE A 83 -20.40 -6.76 5.24
C PHE A 83 -19.62 -5.49 5.56
N ARG A 84 -18.31 -5.66 5.73
CA ARG A 84 -17.41 -4.54 5.99
C ARG A 84 -16.31 -4.49 4.95
N THR A 85 -16.01 -3.30 4.45
CA THR A 85 -14.83 -3.09 3.61
C THR A 85 -13.57 -3.07 4.48
N ALA A 86 -12.48 -3.59 3.94
CA ALA A 86 -11.18 -3.48 4.60
C ALA A 86 -10.80 -2.01 4.82
N GLY A 87 -9.93 -1.75 5.79
CA GLY A 87 -9.29 -0.44 5.88
C GLY A 87 -8.40 -0.21 4.66
N GLN A 88 -8.12 1.06 4.37
CA GLN A 88 -7.05 1.35 3.44
C GLN A 88 -5.74 0.99 4.14
N GLU A 89 -4.96 0.09 3.55
CA GLU A 89 -3.58 -0.11 3.97
C GLU A 89 -2.83 1.19 3.72
N SER A 90 -2.56 1.92 4.80
CA SER A 90 -1.72 3.10 4.77
C SER A 90 -0.30 2.62 5.01
N ILE A 91 0.57 2.75 4.01
CA ILE A 91 2.02 2.75 4.27
C ILE A 91 2.32 4.08 4.96
N THR A 92 2.01 4.13 6.26
CA THR A 92 2.31 5.25 7.16
C THR A 92 3.75 5.19 7.65
N GLY A 93 4.64 4.56 6.88
CA GLY A 93 6.06 4.78 6.99
C GLY A 93 6.38 6.06 6.23
N THR A 94 6.48 7.19 6.94
CA THR A 94 7.66 8.01 6.65
C THR A 94 8.81 7.06 6.86
N THR A 95 9.44 6.59 5.78
CA THR A 95 10.77 6.03 5.96
C THR A 95 11.55 7.15 6.62
N ASN A 96 11.80 7.03 7.92
CA ASN A 96 12.95 7.65 8.54
C ASN A 96 14.15 6.95 7.90
N LEU A 97 14.32 7.16 6.59
CA LEU A 97 15.44 6.68 5.83
C LEU A 97 16.54 7.61 6.29
N ASN A 98 17.11 7.27 7.44
CA ASN A 98 18.22 7.99 8.01
C ASN A 98 19.40 7.56 7.15
N ALA A 99 19.78 8.42 6.20
CA ALA A 99 20.92 8.18 5.34
C ALA A 99 22.14 8.94 5.87
N ALA A 100 23.29 8.28 5.93
CA ALA A 100 24.56 8.95 6.07
C ALA A 100 25.14 9.21 4.67
N LEU A 101 25.77 10.36 4.48
CA LEU A 101 26.66 10.63 3.37
C LEU A 101 28.08 10.62 3.92
N LEU A 102 28.80 9.52 3.69
CA LEU A 102 30.18 9.35 4.15
C LEU A 102 31.13 10.02 3.15
N ASP A 103 31.78 11.09 3.63
CA ASP A 103 32.81 11.80 2.89
C ASP A 103 34.17 11.13 3.08
N LEU A 104 34.73 10.57 2.02
CA LEU A 104 36.07 9.97 2.01
C LEU A 104 37.05 10.82 1.18
N THR A 105 36.72 12.09 0.91
CA THR A 105 37.50 12.95 0.04
C THR A 105 38.95 13.08 0.53
N SER A 106 39.16 13.23 1.85
CA SER A 106 40.50 13.28 2.45
C SER A 106 41.25 11.96 2.35
N ASP A 107 40.55 10.86 2.59
CA ASP A 107 41.15 9.53 2.74
C ASP A 107 41.56 8.96 1.38
N ASN A 108 40.85 9.37 0.32
CA ASN A 108 41.16 9.02 -1.06
C ASN A 108 42.01 10.07 -1.79
N GLY A 109 42.33 11.20 -1.16
CA GLY A 109 43.05 12.31 -1.79
C GLY A 109 42.31 12.93 -2.98
N GLU A 110 40.98 12.94 -2.94
CA GLU A 110 40.11 13.45 -4.01
C GLU A 110 39.89 14.97 -3.93
N SER A 111 39.42 15.56 -5.03
CA SER A 111 38.97 16.95 -5.06
C SER A 111 37.46 16.98 -4.76
N VAL A 112 37.04 17.80 -3.79
CA VAL A 112 35.69 17.91 -3.16
C VAL A 112 34.43 18.03 -4.07
N SER A 113 34.52 17.89 -5.39
CA SER A 113 33.38 18.08 -6.32
C SER A 113 32.31 17.00 -6.22
N ASP A 114 32.69 15.75 -5.93
CA ASP A 114 31.80 14.60 -6.07
C ASP A 114 30.86 14.45 -4.86
N PHE A 115 31.37 14.76 -3.66
CA PHE A 115 30.58 14.88 -2.43
C PHE A 115 29.44 15.89 -2.56
N ASN A 116 29.74 17.07 -3.11
CA ASN A 116 28.77 18.15 -3.30
C ASN A 116 27.65 17.77 -4.28
N GLY A 117 27.93 16.97 -5.31
CA GLY A 117 26.93 16.53 -6.29
C GLY A 117 25.92 15.55 -5.69
N LEU A 118 26.39 14.58 -4.88
CA LEU A 118 25.51 13.62 -4.24
C LEU A 118 24.69 14.25 -3.11
N SER A 119 25.27 15.14 -2.31
CA SER A 119 24.53 15.92 -1.30
C SER A 119 23.39 16.72 -1.93
N GLN A 120 23.66 17.47 -3.00
CA GLN A 120 22.62 18.22 -3.74
C GLN A 120 21.54 17.30 -4.34
N ALA A 121 21.91 16.14 -4.86
CA ALA A 121 20.95 15.18 -5.39
C ALA A 121 20.01 14.66 -4.29
N LEU A 122 20.55 14.32 -3.11
CA LEU A 122 19.75 13.89 -1.95
C LEU A 122 18.83 15.03 -1.47
N GLU A 123 19.31 16.28 -1.46
CA GLU A 123 18.48 17.46 -1.17
C GLU A 123 17.32 17.63 -2.17
N ILE A 124 17.59 17.53 -3.48
CA ILE A 124 16.57 17.66 -4.55
C ILE A 124 15.52 16.54 -4.44
N MET A 125 15.94 15.33 -4.09
CA MET A 125 15.04 14.19 -3.90
C MET A 125 14.28 14.23 -2.57
N GLY A 126 14.59 15.19 -1.69
CA GLY A 126 13.97 15.30 -0.37
C GLY A 126 14.36 14.16 0.57
N VAL A 127 15.52 13.55 0.38
CA VAL A 127 16.06 12.48 1.24
C VAL A 127 16.79 13.13 2.42
N PRO A 128 16.29 13.01 3.66
CA PRO A 128 17.01 13.49 4.84
C PRO A 128 18.34 12.74 4.97
N HIS A 129 19.43 13.47 5.11
CA HIS A 129 20.75 12.86 5.23
C HIS A 129 21.66 13.63 6.18
N HIS A 130 22.65 12.93 6.73
CA HIS A 130 23.70 13.50 7.55
C HIS A 130 25.07 13.27 6.91
N ALA A 131 25.79 14.35 6.65
CA ALA A 131 27.15 14.33 6.14
C ALA A 131 28.15 14.10 7.27
N THR A 132 29.03 13.11 7.15
CA THR A 132 30.12 12.86 8.11
C THR A 132 31.36 12.28 7.43
N ILE A 133 32.52 12.46 8.05
CA ILE A 133 33.78 11.77 7.70
C ILE A 133 34.04 10.58 8.64
N ASP A 134 33.27 10.43 9.72
CA ASP A 134 33.44 9.36 10.71
C ASP A 134 32.64 8.13 10.28
N LEU A 135 33.36 7.06 9.93
CA LEU A 135 32.76 5.78 9.56
C LEU A 135 31.87 5.22 10.69
N THR A 136 32.28 5.34 11.94
CA THR A 136 31.52 4.81 13.09
C THR A 136 30.18 5.55 13.24
N GLU A 137 30.18 6.86 13.01
CA GLU A 137 28.95 7.67 12.98
C GLU A 137 28.07 7.28 11.78
N ALA A 138 28.65 7.16 10.58
CA ALA A 138 27.91 6.80 9.37
C ALA A 138 27.20 5.44 9.50
N LEU A 139 27.82 4.44 10.13
CA LEU A 139 27.25 3.10 10.29
C LEU A 139 26.12 3.02 11.33
N THR A 140 25.74 4.13 11.96
CA THR A 140 24.51 4.21 12.78
C THR A 140 23.23 4.43 11.95
N TYR A 141 23.39 4.72 10.65
CA TYR A 141 22.32 5.04 9.71
C TYR A 141 21.90 3.80 8.89
N ASP A 142 20.66 3.77 8.40
CA ASP A 142 20.10 2.60 7.66
C ASP A 142 20.74 2.43 6.27
N ILE A 143 21.15 3.55 5.67
CA ILE A 143 21.84 3.59 4.39
C ILE A 143 23.05 4.51 4.49
N VAL A 144 24.21 4.03 4.03
CA VAL A 144 25.41 4.85 3.86
C VAL A 144 25.67 5.06 2.37
N TYR A 145 25.56 6.31 1.94
CA TYR A 145 26.01 6.75 0.62
C TYR A 145 27.47 7.18 0.70
N VAL A 146 28.27 6.67 -0.21
CA VAL A 146 29.68 7.04 -0.38
C VAL A 146 29.81 7.76 -1.72
N ALA A 147 30.01 9.08 -1.66
CA ALA A 147 30.15 9.92 -2.86
C ALA A 147 31.52 9.74 -3.55
N SER A 148 32.53 9.38 -2.76
CA SER A 148 33.91 9.18 -3.16
C SER A 148 34.16 7.81 -3.78
N TYR A 149 35.19 7.70 -4.62
CA TYR A 149 35.69 6.41 -5.09
C TYR A 149 36.36 5.65 -3.95
N ILE A 150 35.92 4.43 -3.67
CA ILE A 150 36.59 3.58 -2.66
C ILE A 150 37.82 2.94 -3.30
N ALA A 151 38.99 3.53 -3.09
CA ALA A 151 40.26 3.02 -3.56
C ALA A 151 40.75 1.80 -2.74
N PRO A 152 41.62 0.95 -3.32
CA PRO A 152 42.33 -0.04 -2.52
C PRO A 152 43.12 0.64 -1.39
N GLY A 153 42.80 0.28 -0.14
CA GLY A 153 43.46 0.85 1.04
C GLY A 153 42.79 2.08 1.64
N THR A 154 41.62 2.50 1.14
CA THR A 154 40.79 3.56 1.77
C THR A 154 40.42 3.22 3.22
N PHE A 155 40.07 1.97 3.47
CA PHE A 155 39.70 1.46 4.78
C PHE A 155 40.78 0.52 5.32
N ASP A 156 41.05 0.62 6.62
CA ASP A 156 41.91 -0.31 7.33
C ASP A 156 41.19 -1.64 7.65
N ALA A 157 41.92 -2.60 8.24
CA ALA A 157 41.38 -3.91 8.54
C ALA A 157 40.23 -3.89 9.58
N ALA A 158 40.23 -2.92 10.50
CA ALA A 158 39.20 -2.77 11.51
C ALA A 158 37.94 -2.13 10.91
N GLU A 159 38.09 -1.12 10.06
CA GLU A 159 37.01 -0.44 9.35
C GLU A 159 36.30 -1.38 8.37
N VAL A 160 37.06 -2.22 7.65
CA VAL A 160 36.49 -3.28 6.80
C VAL A 160 35.63 -4.25 7.64
N LEU A 161 36.07 -4.59 8.85
CA LEU A 161 35.29 -5.46 9.73
C LEU A 161 34.00 -4.77 10.21
N GLN A 162 34.04 -3.46 10.48
CA GLN A 162 32.84 -2.68 10.81
C GLN A 162 31.83 -2.69 9.65
N LEU A 163 32.29 -2.46 8.42
CA LEU A 163 31.46 -2.48 7.20
C LEU A 163 30.82 -3.86 6.96
N ILE A 164 31.58 -4.94 7.14
CA ILE A 164 31.07 -6.31 7.02
C ILE A 164 29.98 -6.58 8.05
N ASN A 165 30.21 -6.19 9.31
CA ASN A 165 29.23 -6.36 10.38
C ASN A 165 27.97 -5.53 10.11
N TYR A 166 28.12 -4.29 9.63
CA TYR A 166 27.01 -3.43 9.25
C TYR A 166 26.11 -4.08 8.19
N VAL A 167 26.69 -4.54 7.08
CA VAL A 167 25.95 -5.21 6.01
C VAL A 167 25.32 -6.52 6.49
N SER A 168 26.04 -7.29 7.31
CA SER A 168 25.52 -8.54 7.89
C SER A 168 24.31 -8.32 8.79
N ASN A 169 24.16 -7.12 9.37
CA ASN A 169 23.01 -6.71 10.17
C ASN A 169 21.91 -6.01 9.36
N GLY A 170 22.00 -6.00 8.03
CA GLY A 170 20.97 -5.46 7.13
C GLY A 170 21.20 -4.02 6.66
N GLY A 171 22.32 -3.40 7.03
CA GLY A 171 22.71 -2.09 6.53
C GLY A 171 23.05 -2.09 5.03
N VAL A 172 22.84 -0.97 4.36
CA VAL A 172 23.08 -0.82 2.91
C VAL A 172 24.17 0.21 2.65
N ILE A 173 25.18 -0.18 1.88
CA ILE A 173 26.23 0.73 1.40
C ILE A 173 26.02 0.95 -0.10
N VAL A 174 25.95 2.21 -0.51
CA VAL A 174 25.86 2.63 -1.91
C VAL A 174 27.11 3.42 -2.23
N SER A 175 27.95 2.90 -3.11
CA SER A 175 29.15 3.60 -3.57
C SER A 175 29.06 3.92 -5.05
N ARG A 176 29.80 4.96 -5.46
CA ARG A 176 30.02 5.24 -6.87
C ARG A 176 30.87 4.12 -7.50
N GLY A 177 30.43 3.60 -8.65
CA GLY A 177 31.23 2.68 -9.47
C GLY A 177 32.38 3.40 -10.19
N GLY A 178 33.56 2.78 -10.24
CA GLY A 178 34.69 3.26 -11.05
C GLY A 178 34.52 2.88 -12.52
N PHE A 179 34.78 3.81 -13.43
CA PHE A 179 34.96 3.58 -14.86
C PHE A 179 36.38 3.98 -15.28
#